data_AF-A0A4S4CHZ9-F1
#
_entry.id   AF-A0A4S4CHZ9-F1
#
_cell.length_a   1.000
_cell.length_b   1.000
_cell.length_c   1.000
_cell.angle_alpha   90.00
_cell.angle_beta   90.00
_cell.angle_gamma   90.00
#
_symmetry.space_group_name_H-M   'P 1'
#
loop_
_entity.id
_entity.type
_entity.pdbx_description
1 polymer ?
#
loop_
_entity_poly.entity_id
_entity_poly.type
_entity_poly.pdbx_seq_one_letter_code
_entity_poly.pdbx_strand_id
1 'polypeptide(L)'
;MKDWAAALGLAVALGLTGCGTQSGPVPSEYAMEIKSVAFPASVAATAPLAVLVEVTVGGCQSFKRFEAERRAGVLQLRAIGSTQSGLKVACPAIIGWEKRTYTDPGTPARTDPFEIVVNGASYGTVSVQADVASP
;
A
#
# COMPACT_ATOMS: atom_id res chain seq x y z
N MET A 1 -5.66 73.13 -18.07
CA MET A 1 -5.63 73.01 -19.55
C MET A 1 -4.67 71.87 -19.84
N LYS A 2 -5.15 70.62 -19.89
CA LYS A 2 -5.74 69.92 -21.07
C LYS A 2 -4.74 69.82 -22.21
N ASP A 3 -4.23 68.60 -22.41
CA ASP A 3 -3.97 67.84 -23.66
C ASP A 3 -3.59 66.40 -23.20
N TRP A 4 -4.44 65.38 -23.31
CA TRP A 4 -4.80 64.56 -24.49
C TRP A 4 -3.74 63.54 -24.96
N ALA A 5 -3.99 62.29 -24.53
CA ALA A 5 -4.08 61.04 -25.30
C ALA A 5 -2.86 60.43 -26.05
N ALA A 6 -2.75 59.11 -25.80
CA ALA A 6 -2.45 58.01 -26.72
C ALA A 6 -0.99 57.61 -27.01
N ALA A 7 -0.63 56.40 -26.56
CA ALA A 7 0.04 55.35 -27.34
C ALA A 7 0.26 54.14 -26.41
N LEU A 8 -0.64 53.14 -26.40
CA LEU A 8 -0.42 51.83 -27.03
C LEU A 8 1.07 51.45 -27.20
N GLY A 9 1.57 50.64 -26.27
CA GLY A 9 2.88 49.99 -26.31
C GLY A 9 2.76 48.56 -25.81
N LEU A 10 2.36 47.68 -26.72
CA LEU A 10 2.20 46.23 -26.58
C LEU A 10 3.54 45.57 -26.19
N ALA A 11 3.64 44.93 -25.03
CA ALA A 11 4.67 43.91 -24.75
C ALA A 11 4.34 43.10 -23.49
N VAL A 12 3.26 42.33 -23.53
CA VAL A 12 3.07 41.21 -22.60
C VAL A 12 4.02 40.10 -23.06
N ALA A 13 5.27 40.16 -22.62
CA ALA A 13 6.20 39.04 -22.71
C ALA A 13 5.82 38.01 -21.63
N LEU A 14 4.77 37.24 -21.92
CA LEU A 14 4.52 35.97 -21.24
C LEU A 14 5.68 35.04 -21.58
N GLY A 15 6.75 35.13 -20.81
CA GLY A 15 7.77 34.10 -20.72
C GLY A 15 7.12 32.84 -20.14
N LEU A 16 6.43 32.08 -20.99
CA LEU A 16 6.11 30.69 -20.73
C LEU A 16 7.42 29.92 -20.77
N THR A 17 8.21 30.01 -19.71
CA THR A 17 9.17 28.98 -19.36
C THR A 17 8.38 27.75 -18.96
N GLY A 18 7.80 27.07 -19.97
CA GLY A 18 7.39 25.70 -19.86
C GLY A 18 8.65 24.88 -19.67
N CYS A 19 9.11 24.76 -18.43
CA CYS A 19 10.01 23.69 -18.06
C CYS A 19 9.25 22.38 -18.32
N GLY A 20 9.40 21.86 -19.54
CA GLY A 20 9.07 20.48 -19.85
C GLY A 20 9.95 19.60 -18.99
N THR A 21 9.51 19.30 -17.78
CA THR A 21 10.10 18.26 -16.96
C THR A 21 9.81 16.95 -17.66
N GLN A 22 10.80 16.52 -18.46
CA GLN A 22 10.90 15.18 -18.99
C GLN A 22 10.74 14.22 -17.81
N SER A 23 9.53 13.69 -17.66
CA SER A 23 9.14 12.88 -16.51
C SER A 23 9.95 11.60 -16.59
N GLY A 24 10.97 11.48 -15.74
CA GLY A 24 11.71 10.24 -15.55
C GLY A 24 10.78 9.13 -15.03
N PRO A 25 11.28 7.90 -14.87
CA PRO A 25 10.50 6.81 -14.29
C PRO A 25 9.88 7.25 -12.97
N VAL A 26 8.54 7.25 -12.89
CA VAL A 26 7.82 7.64 -11.67
C VAL A 26 7.43 6.35 -10.95
N PRO A 27 7.92 6.13 -9.71
CA PRO A 27 7.43 5.04 -8.88
C PRO A 27 5.93 5.25 -8.59
N SER A 28 5.10 4.28 -8.91
CA SER A 28 3.68 4.29 -8.55
C SER A 28 3.38 3.19 -7.53
N GLU A 29 2.69 3.55 -6.45
CA GLU A 29 2.20 2.59 -5.46
C GLU A 29 0.86 1.99 -5.89
N TYR A 30 0.65 0.71 -5.59
CA TYR A 30 -0.60 0.01 -5.90
C TYR A 30 -0.83 -1.15 -4.93
N ALA A 31 -2.07 -1.64 -4.86
CA ALA A 31 -2.40 -2.83 -4.10
C ALA A 31 -1.90 -4.07 -4.85
N MET A 32 -1.04 -4.86 -4.21
CA MET A 32 -0.41 -6.01 -4.85
C MET A 32 -1.40 -7.14 -5.07
N GLU A 33 -1.18 -7.95 -6.11
CA GLU A 33 -1.92 -9.20 -6.27
C GLU A 33 -1.47 -10.22 -5.21
N ILE A 34 -2.45 -10.86 -4.58
CA ILE A 34 -2.29 -11.82 -3.48
C ILE A 34 -2.60 -13.22 -3.99
N LYS A 35 -1.63 -14.13 -3.88
CA LYS A 35 -1.82 -15.54 -4.24
C LYS A 35 -2.34 -16.39 -3.09
N SER A 36 -1.79 -16.19 -1.91
CA SER A 36 -2.19 -16.96 -0.73
C SER A 36 -2.00 -16.16 0.55
N VAL A 37 -2.80 -16.48 1.56
CA VAL A 37 -2.68 -15.94 2.91
C VAL A 37 -2.74 -17.11 3.88
N ALA A 38 -1.80 -17.16 4.83
CA ALA A 38 -1.74 -18.19 5.85
C ALA A 38 -1.56 -17.56 7.22
N PHE A 39 -2.27 -18.10 8.22
CA PHE A 39 -2.22 -17.67 9.61
C PHE A 39 -2.56 -18.85 10.52
N PRO A 40 -2.12 -18.84 11.79
CA PRO A 40 -2.54 -19.81 12.79
C PRO A 40 -4.06 -19.91 12.90
N ALA A 41 -4.60 -21.12 13.10
CA ALA A 41 -6.05 -21.33 13.28
C ALA A 41 -6.57 -20.72 14.59
N SER A 42 -5.71 -20.56 15.59
CA SER A 42 -6.05 -19.97 16.88
C SER A 42 -4.94 -19.09 17.42
N VAL A 43 -5.30 -18.07 18.20
CA VAL A 43 -4.36 -17.18 18.90
C VAL A 43 -4.99 -16.69 20.21
N ALA A 44 -4.17 -16.39 21.21
CA ALA A 44 -4.66 -15.73 22.42
C ALA A 44 -5.09 -14.28 22.13
N ALA A 45 -5.97 -13.72 22.94
CA ALA A 45 -6.58 -12.42 22.70
C ALA A 45 -5.57 -11.28 22.52
N THR A 46 -4.44 -11.35 23.24
CA THR A 46 -3.39 -10.31 23.21
C THR A 46 -2.05 -10.79 22.65
N ALA A 47 -1.92 -12.07 22.30
CA ALA A 47 -0.65 -12.60 21.77
C ALA A 47 -0.38 -12.11 20.32
N PRO A 48 0.89 -11.98 19.90
CA PRO A 48 1.22 -11.68 18.51
C PRO A 48 0.65 -12.73 17.53
N LEU A 49 0.03 -12.28 16.43
CA LEU A 49 -0.47 -13.14 15.36
C LEU A 49 0.33 -12.88 14.08
N ALA A 50 1.01 -13.90 13.57
CA ALA A 50 1.73 -13.83 12.29
C ALA A 50 0.79 -14.16 11.12
N VAL A 51 0.68 -13.23 10.18
CA VAL A 51 -0.06 -13.38 8.91
C VAL A 51 0.95 -13.39 7.77
N LEU A 52 1.07 -14.53 7.09
CA LEU A 52 1.95 -14.73 5.96
C LEU A 52 1.16 -14.49 4.66
N VAL A 53 1.56 -13.49 3.89
CA VAL A 53 0.91 -13.08 2.64
C VAL A 53 1.88 -13.34 1.48
N GLU A 54 1.46 -14.12 0.50
CA GLU A 54 2.21 -14.37 -0.73
C GLU A 54 1.80 -13.35 -1.80
N VAL A 55 2.72 -12.44 -2.16
CA VAL A 55 2.49 -11.30 -3.05
C VAL A 55 3.26 -11.43 -4.35
N THR A 56 2.75 -10.81 -5.41
CA THR A 56 3.40 -10.78 -6.73
C THR A 56 4.65 -9.89 -6.73
N VAL A 57 5.77 -10.37 -7.26
CA VAL A 57 7.01 -9.58 -7.43
C VAL A 57 7.65 -9.85 -8.80
N GLY A 58 8.57 -9.00 -9.24
CA GLY A 58 9.20 -9.11 -10.55
C GLY A 58 8.50 -8.25 -11.61
N GLY A 59 9.05 -8.17 -12.82
CA GLY A 59 8.51 -7.27 -13.85
C GLY A 59 8.34 -5.82 -13.42
N CYS A 60 9.38 -5.27 -12.77
CA CYS A 60 9.40 -3.96 -12.10
C CYS A 60 8.53 -3.81 -10.85
N GLN A 61 7.80 -4.86 -10.47
CA GLN A 61 6.99 -4.89 -9.25
C GLN A 61 7.83 -5.31 -8.05
N SER A 62 7.75 -4.56 -6.96
CA SER A 62 8.36 -4.91 -5.68
C SER A 62 7.41 -4.68 -4.52
N PHE A 63 7.53 -5.49 -3.48
CA PHE A 63 6.84 -5.25 -2.22
C PHE A 63 7.43 -4.02 -1.53
N LYS A 64 6.58 -3.12 -1.04
CA LYS A 64 6.99 -1.93 -0.29
C LYS A 64 6.71 -2.08 1.20
N ARG A 65 5.44 -2.34 1.56
CA ARG A 65 4.99 -2.36 2.96
C ARG A 65 3.60 -2.98 3.11
N PHE A 66 3.26 -3.32 4.34
CA PHE A 66 1.87 -3.51 4.76
C PHE A 66 1.33 -2.23 5.38
N GLU A 67 0.09 -1.90 5.05
CA GLU A 67 -0.76 -1.03 5.87
C GLU A 67 -1.73 -1.91 6.64
N ALA A 68 -1.94 -1.60 7.91
CA ALA A 68 -2.84 -2.37 8.75
C ALA A 68 -3.83 -1.43 9.44
N GLU A 69 -5.10 -1.74 9.31
CA GLU A 69 -6.15 -1.21 10.16
C GLU A 69 -6.68 -2.34 11.03
N ARG A 70 -6.66 -2.12 12.34
CA ARG A 70 -6.93 -3.16 13.32
C ARG A 70 -8.08 -2.74 14.22
N ARG A 71 -9.05 -3.64 14.38
CA ARG A 71 -10.17 -3.52 15.34
C ARG A 71 -10.26 -4.82 16.14
N ALA A 72 -11.11 -4.86 17.17
CA ALA A 72 -11.19 -6.03 18.05
C ALA A 72 -11.58 -7.33 17.31
N GLY A 73 -12.46 -7.26 16.30
CA GLY A 73 -12.91 -8.45 15.56
C GLY A 73 -12.33 -8.64 14.16
N VAL A 74 -11.47 -7.72 13.69
CA VAL A 74 -10.94 -7.78 12.31
C VAL A 74 -9.58 -7.11 12.18
N LEU A 75 -8.72 -7.75 11.40
CA LEU A 75 -7.50 -7.16 10.85
C LEU A 75 -7.68 -6.93 9.35
N GLN A 76 -7.61 -5.67 8.92
CA GLN A 76 -7.56 -5.30 7.52
C GLN A 76 -6.13 -4.97 7.12
N LEU A 77 -5.55 -5.77 6.25
CA LEU A 77 -4.23 -5.54 5.68
C LEU A 77 -4.34 -5.04 4.25
N ARG A 78 -3.48 -4.10 3.88
CA ARG A 78 -3.20 -3.77 2.48
C ARG A 78 -1.75 -4.06 2.19
N ALA A 79 -1.49 -4.94 1.23
CA ALA A 79 -0.14 -5.17 0.72
C ALA A 79 0.13 -4.13 -0.37
N ILE A 80 1.01 -3.18 -0.08
CA ILE A 80 1.36 -2.10 -0.99
C ILE A 80 2.66 -2.41 -1.70
N GLY A 81 2.60 -2.40 -3.03
CA GLY A 81 3.74 -2.58 -3.92
C GLY A 81 4.15 -1.26 -4.54
N SER A 82 5.32 -1.27 -5.16
CA SER A 82 5.80 -0.22 -6.05
C SER A 82 6.06 -0.82 -7.41
N THR A 83 5.72 -0.07 -8.46
CA THR A 83 6.14 -0.39 -9.83
C THR A 83 6.81 0.82 -10.46
N GLN A 84 7.72 0.56 -11.40
CA GLN A 84 8.32 1.60 -12.23
C GLN A 84 7.65 1.59 -13.59
N SER A 85 7.17 2.76 -14.02
CA SER A 85 6.62 2.95 -15.36
C SER A 85 7.15 4.25 -15.97
N GLY A 86 7.18 4.32 -17.30
CA GLY A 86 7.63 5.51 -18.03
C GLY A 86 8.32 5.21 -19.34
N LEU A 87 8.51 6.26 -20.14
CA LEU A 87 9.32 6.19 -21.36
C LEU A 87 10.74 5.75 -20.96
N LYS A 88 11.25 4.67 -21.58
CA LYS A 88 12.57 4.05 -21.32
C LYS A 88 12.66 3.11 -20.11
N VAL A 89 11.55 2.71 -19.49
CA VAL A 89 11.57 1.61 -18.51
C VAL A 89 11.36 0.28 -19.24
N ALA A 90 12.33 -0.62 -19.17
CA ALA A 90 12.20 -1.99 -19.66
C ALA A 90 12.06 -2.93 -18.47
N CYS A 91 10.88 -3.52 -18.30
CA CYS A 91 10.61 -4.47 -17.24
C CYS A 91 10.84 -5.90 -17.73
N PRO A 92 11.57 -6.76 -17.00
CA PRO A 92 11.66 -8.18 -17.33
C PRO A 92 10.27 -8.82 -17.36
N ALA A 93 10.01 -9.76 -18.27
CA ALA A 93 8.74 -10.51 -18.28
C ALA A 93 8.60 -11.53 -17.12
N ILE A 94 9.58 -11.56 -16.20
CA ILE A 94 9.63 -12.52 -15.11
C ILE A 94 8.79 -11.99 -13.95
N ILE A 95 7.72 -12.72 -13.64
CA ILE A 95 6.88 -12.51 -12.46
C ILE A 95 7.05 -13.74 -11.56
N GLY A 96 7.14 -13.50 -10.26
CA GLY A 96 7.24 -14.51 -9.22
C GLY A 96 6.37 -14.17 -8.03
N TRP A 97 6.44 -15.04 -7.03
CA TRP A 97 5.67 -14.92 -5.80
C TRP A 97 6.62 -14.91 -4.61
N GLU A 98 6.43 -13.95 -3.70
CA GLU A 98 7.23 -13.83 -2.50
C GLU A 98 6.34 -13.78 -1.25
N LYS A 99 6.76 -14.50 -0.20
CA LYS A 99 6.06 -14.51 1.08
C LYS A 99 6.54 -13.38 1.96
N ARG A 100 5.60 -12.57 2.48
CA ARG A 100 5.85 -11.46 3.39
C ARG A 100 5.00 -11.64 4.64
N THR A 101 5.61 -11.43 5.80
CA THR A 101 4.95 -11.61 7.09
C THR A 101 4.56 -10.26 7.67
N TYR A 102 3.29 -10.13 8.06
CA TYR A 102 2.82 -9.09 8.96
C TYR A 102 2.60 -9.71 10.35
N THR A 103 3.03 -9.01 11.40
CA THR A 103 2.78 -9.43 12.79
C THR A 103 1.80 -8.47 13.44
N ASP A 104 0.59 -8.95 13.71
CA ASP A 104 -0.41 -8.22 14.47
C ASP A 104 -0.05 -8.28 15.97
N PRO A 105 0.07 -7.15 16.67
CA PRO A 105 0.59 -7.11 18.04
C PRO A 105 -0.41 -7.55 19.11
N GLY A 106 -1.68 -7.80 18.78
CA GLY A 106 -2.69 -8.21 19.77
C GLY A 106 -3.42 -7.08 20.51
N THR A 107 -3.14 -5.80 20.21
CA THR A 107 -3.76 -4.65 20.90
C THR A 107 -4.57 -3.75 19.96
N PRO A 108 -5.84 -3.42 20.27
CA PRO A 108 -6.68 -3.91 21.38
C PRO A 108 -6.92 -5.44 21.40
N ALA A 109 -7.32 -6.03 22.52
CA ALA A 109 -7.58 -7.48 22.59
C ALA A 109 -8.55 -7.95 21.48
N ARG A 110 -8.27 -9.10 20.88
CA ARG A 110 -9.12 -9.70 19.84
C ARG A 110 -10.41 -10.25 20.42
N THR A 111 -11.49 -10.22 19.65
CA THR A 111 -12.76 -10.90 19.93
C THR A 111 -12.88 -12.14 19.06
N ASP A 112 -13.52 -13.20 19.58
CA ASP A 112 -13.80 -14.41 18.83
C ASP A 112 -15.11 -14.26 18.02
N PRO A 113 -15.14 -14.59 16.71
CA PRO A 113 -14.00 -14.89 15.83
C PRO A 113 -13.26 -13.61 15.36
N PHE A 114 -11.97 -13.75 15.05
CA PHE A 114 -11.16 -12.65 14.54
C PHE A 114 -10.91 -12.79 13.03
N GLU A 115 -11.46 -11.91 12.20
CA GLU A 115 -11.37 -12.00 10.74
C GLU A 115 -10.07 -11.42 10.17
N ILE A 116 -9.51 -12.07 9.15
CA ILE A 116 -8.35 -11.59 8.38
C ILE A 116 -8.78 -11.19 6.97
N VAL A 117 -8.64 -9.89 6.67
CA VAL A 117 -8.95 -9.31 5.36
C VAL A 117 -7.66 -8.78 4.74
N VAL A 118 -7.37 -9.11 3.49
CA VAL A 118 -6.21 -8.60 2.76
C VAL A 118 -6.67 -7.99 1.43
N ASN A 119 -6.28 -6.74 1.16
CA ASN A 119 -6.67 -5.96 -0.02
C ASN A 119 -8.20 -5.95 -0.27
N GLY A 120 -8.99 -5.95 0.80
CA GLY A 120 -10.45 -5.94 0.75
C GLY A 120 -11.12 -7.31 0.59
N ALA A 121 -10.36 -8.40 0.44
CA ALA A 121 -10.89 -9.76 0.39
C ALA A 121 -10.72 -10.47 1.73
N SER A 122 -11.75 -11.20 2.18
CA SER A 122 -11.69 -12.03 3.40
C SER A 122 -11.00 -13.36 3.10
N TYR A 123 -10.05 -13.75 3.96
CA TYR A 123 -9.28 -14.99 3.84
C TYR A 123 -9.58 -16.00 4.95
N GLY A 124 -10.50 -15.67 5.86
CA GLY A 124 -10.95 -16.54 6.94
C GLY A 124 -10.82 -15.90 8.33
N THR A 125 -11.06 -16.72 9.34
CA THR A 125 -11.12 -16.29 10.74
C THR A 125 -10.15 -17.10 11.60
N VAL A 126 -9.58 -16.44 12.60
CA VAL A 126 -8.78 -17.05 13.67
C VAL A 126 -9.66 -17.18 14.91
N SER A 127 -9.62 -18.34 15.55
CA SER A 127 -10.28 -18.55 16.84
C SER A 127 -9.49 -17.88 17.97
N VAL A 128 -10.17 -17.08 18.79
CA VAL A 128 -9.52 -16.39 19.91
C VAL A 128 -9.64 -17.21 21.19
N GLN A 129 -8.49 -17.59 21.74
CA GLN A 129 -8.41 -18.30 23.02
C GLN A 129 -8.26 -17.31 24.17
N ALA A 130 -8.79 -17.66 25.34
CA ALA A 130 -8.53 -16.89 26.56
C ALA A 130 -7.01 -16.83 26.81
N ASP A 131 -6.50 -15.66 27.19
CA ASP A 131 -5.11 -15.51 27.58
C ASP A 131 -4.83 -16.45 28.76
N VAL A 132 -3.91 -17.41 28.57
CA VAL A 132 -3.47 -18.27 29.69
C VAL A 132 -2.66 -17.37 30.61
N ALA A 133 -3.20 -17.04 31.78
CA ALA A 133 -2.44 -16.37 32.81
C ALA A 133 -1.22 -17.24 33.15
N SER A 134 -0.02 -16.77 32.84
CA SER A 134 1.20 -17.40 33.35
C SER A 134 1.13 -17.41 34.88
N PRO A 135 1.29 -18.57 35.53
CA PRO A 135 1.27 -18.68 37.00
C PRO A 135 2.44 -17.95 37.66
#